data_AF-A0A660W325-F1
#
_entry.id   AF-A0A660W325-F1
#
_cell.length_a   1.000
_cell.length_b   1.000
_cell.length_c   1.000
_cell.angle_alpha   90.00
_cell.angle_beta   90.00
_cell.angle_gamma   90.00
#
_symmetry.space_group_name_H-M   'P 1'
#
loop_
_entity.id
_entity.type
_entity.pdbx_description
1 polymer ?
#
loop_
_entity_poly.entity_id
_entity_poly.type
_entity_poly.pdbx_seq_one_letter_code
_entity_poly.pdbx_strand_id
1 'polypeptide(L)'
;MSTVASPGARAAAWTVKIKSHSSYNVYNVRTVEIGEPGSLPVEIGTQTKAVNLAESFLQQGQLAAGTYTVMFRVADKNVFYAEP
;
A
#
# COMPACT_ATOMS: atom_id res chain seq x y z
N MET A 1 -20.21 3.18 -2.86
CA MET A 1 -19.64 3.65 -1.57
C MET A 1 -18.79 4.86 -1.86
N SER A 2 -19.10 6.03 -1.29
CA SER A 2 -18.24 7.21 -1.39
C SER A 2 -17.42 7.34 -0.11
N THR A 3 -16.12 7.53 -0.26
CA THR A 3 -15.25 7.95 0.84
C THR A 3 -15.06 9.46 0.73
N VAL A 4 -15.69 10.19 1.64
CA VAL A 4 -15.45 11.62 1.84
C VAL A 4 -14.28 11.75 2.81
N ALA A 5 -13.14 12.26 2.34
CA ALA A 5 -12.03 12.66 3.21
C ALA A 5 -12.19 14.16 3.50
N SER A 6 -12.37 14.51 4.78
CA SER A 6 -12.48 15.90 5.23
C SER A 6 -11.16 16.66 5.03
N PRO A 7 -11.17 17.94 4.60
CA PRO A 7 -9.98 18.78 4.55
C PRO A 7 -9.53 19.12 5.97
N GLY A 8 -8.65 18.30 6.58
CA GLY A 8 -8.14 18.57 7.93
C GLY A 8 -7.40 17.41 8.59
N ALA A 9 -7.76 16.17 8.25
CA ALA A 9 -6.95 15.02 8.63
C ALA A 9 -5.86 14.85 7.57
N ARG A 10 -4.62 15.21 7.90
CA ARG A 10 -3.47 14.83 7.06
C ARG A 10 -3.48 13.31 6.98
N ALA A 11 -3.99 12.74 5.88
CA ALA A 11 -3.90 11.31 5.65
C ALA A 11 -2.41 10.99 5.68
N ALA A 12 -1.96 10.25 6.69
CA ALA A 12 -0.60 9.77 6.74
C ALA A 12 -0.42 8.84 5.54
N ALA A 13 0.47 9.23 4.64
CA ALA A 13 0.86 8.47 3.48
C ALA A 13 2.31 8.07 3.66
N TRP A 14 2.65 6.82 3.35
CA TRP A 14 4.03 6.34 3.44
C TRP A 14 4.33 5.30 2.37
N THR A 15 5.61 5.22 2.01
CA THR A 15 6.08 4.28 0.99
C THR A 15 6.10 2.87 1.55
N VAL A 16 5.60 1.93 0.74
CA VAL A 16 5.63 0.50 1.06
C VAL A 16 6.11 -0.29 -0.14
N LYS A 17 6.60 -1.50 0.13
CA LYS A 17 6.97 -2.50 -0.87
C LYS A 17 6.04 -3.70 -0.76
N ILE A 18 5.54 -4.17 -1.90
CA ILE A 18 4.76 -5.40 -1.99
C ILE A 18 5.68 -6.59 -1.71
N LYS A 19 5.33 -7.41 -0.72
CA LYS A 19 6.09 -8.60 -0.32
C LYS A 19 5.52 -9.85 -0.95
N SER A 20 4.20 -9.98 -0.89
CA SER A 20 3.48 -11.07 -1.54
C SER A 20 2.02 -10.70 -1.69
N HIS A 21 1.33 -11.49 -2.49
CA HIS A 21 -0.11 -11.56 -2.45
C HIS A 21 -0.60 -12.21 -1.14
N SER A 22 -1.77 -11.78 -0.62
CA SER A 22 -2.45 -12.44 0.52
C SER A 22 -3.76 -13.10 0.10
N SER A 23 -4.71 -12.33 -0.45
CA SER A 23 -6.04 -12.82 -0.87
C SER A 23 -6.76 -11.74 -1.69
N TYR A 24 -7.40 -12.08 -2.81
CA TYR A 24 -8.14 -11.11 -3.66
C TYR A 24 -7.29 -9.87 -4.01
N ASN A 25 -7.75 -8.64 -3.76
CA ASN A 25 -6.97 -7.42 -3.94
C ASN A 25 -6.16 -7.02 -2.68
N VAL A 26 -5.89 -7.95 -1.77
CA VAL A 26 -5.14 -7.71 -0.52
C VAL A 26 -3.72 -8.24 -0.64
N TYR A 27 -2.77 -7.38 -0.30
CA TYR A 27 -1.34 -7.65 -0.36
C TYR A 27 -0.70 -7.57 1.01
N ASN A 28 0.33 -8.40 1.18
CA ASN A 28 1.30 -8.24 2.24
C ASN A 28 2.30 -7.16 1.82
N VAL A 29 2.43 -6.11 2.61
CA VAL A 29 3.32 -4.98 2.34
C VAL A 29 4.21 -4.71 3.53
N ARG A 30 5.37 -4.10 3.28
CA ARG A 30 6.27 -3.62 4.33
C ARG A 30 6.65 -2.17 4.06
N THR A 31 6.63 -1.36 5.12
CA THR A 31 7.07 0.04 5.05
C THR A 31 8.51 0.12 4.60
N VAL A 32 8.81 1.10 3.75
CA VAL A 32 10.17 1.40 3.33
C VAL A 32 10.52 2.84 3.62
N GLU A 33 11.73 3.04 4.11
CA GLU A 33 12.35 4.34 4.22
C GLU A 33 13.10 4.65 2.93
N ILE A 34 12.81 5.80 2.33
CA ILE A 34 13.53 6.30 1.16
C ILE A 34 14.64 7.22 1.67
N GLY A 35 15.87 6.75 1.52
CA GLY A 35 17.07 7.53 1.87
C GLY A 35 17.45 8.54 0.79
N GLU A 36 18.72 8.97 0.82
CA GLU A 36 19.29 9.91 -0.15
C GLU A 36 19.16 9.42 -1.60
N PRO A 37 19.07 10.32 -2.59
CA PRO A 37 19.06 9.95 -4.00
C PRO A 37 20.21 8.99 -4.36
N GLY A 38 19.88 7.88 -5.02
CA GLY A 38 20.83 6.83 -5.38
C GLY A 38 21.02 5.73 -4.32
N SER A 39 20.44 5.88 -3.13
CA SER A 39 20.42 4.83 -2.10
C SER A 39 19.28 3.83 -2.33
N LEU A 40 19.49 2.59 -1.91
CA LEU A 40 18.43 1.57 -1.92
C LEU A 40 17.42 1.84 -0.78
N PRO A 41 16.11 1.68 -1.03
CA PRO A 41 15.10 1.74 0.03
C PRO A 41 15.33 0.69 1.12
N VAL A 42 15.14 1.07 2.38
CA VAL A 42 15.31 0.17 3.53
C VAL A 42 13.95 -0.26 4.06
N GLU A 43 13.71 -1.57 4.16
CA GLU A 43 12.47 -2.11 4.74
C GLU A 43 12.47 -1.99 6.28
N ILE A 44 11.46 -1.34 6.84
CA ILE A 44 11.32 -1.10 8.29
C ILE A 44 10.00 -1.67 8.84
N GLY A 45 9.97 -1.89 10.16
CA GLY A 45 8.78 -2.39 10.86
C GLY A 45 8.38 -3.82 10.46
N THR A 46 7.14 -4.17 10.78
CA THR A 46 6.55 -5.49 10.49
C THR A 46 5.73 -5.45 9.20
N GLN A 47 5.61 -6.61 8.55
CA GLN A 47 4.70 -6.77 7.42
C GLN A 47 3.24 -6.54 7.87
N THR A 48 2.47 -5.84 7.05
CA THR A 48 1.04 -5.58 7.28
C THR A 48 0.24 -5.86 6.01
N LYS A 49 -1.09 -5.90 6.13
CA LYS A 49 -2.00 -6.09 4.99
C LYS A 49 -2.47 -4.75 4.47
N ALA A 50 -2.58 -4.62 3.16
CA ALA A 50 -3.11 -3.45 2.49
C ALA A 50 -3.97 -3.83 1.29
N VAL A 51 -5.05 -3.08 1.06
CA VAL A 51 -6.00 -3.32 -0.03
C VAL A 51 -5.64 -2.44 -1.23
N ASN A 52 -5.52 -3.04 -2.41
CA ASN A 52 -5.38 -2.31 -3.66
C ASN A 52 -6.75 -1.87 -4.18
N LEU A 53 -6.98 -0.57 -4.25
CA LEU A 53 -8.23 0.02 -4.71
C LEU A 53 -8.36 0.07 -6.25
N ALA A 54 -7.27 -0.16 -6.99
CA ALA A 54 -7.29 -0.20 -8.44
C ALA A 54 -7.81 -1.54 -9.00
N GLU A 55 -7.75 -2.61 -8.19
CA GLU A 55 -8.13 -3.97 -8.61
C GLU A 55 -9.52 -4.37 -8.09
N SER A 56 -10.14 -5.34 -8.77
CA SER A 56 -11.42 -5.92 -8.34
C SER A 56 -11.29 -6.63 -6.99
N PHE A 57 -12.24 -6.37 -6.09
CA PHE A 57 -12.35 -7.04 -4.79
C PHE A 57 -12.71 -8.53 -4.89
N LEU A 58 -13.09 -9.00 -6.09
CA LEU A 58 -13.49 -10.38 -6.34
C LEU A 58 -12.41 -11.18 -7.09
N GLN A 59 -11.33 -10.53 -7.53
CA GLN A 59 -10.28 -11.16 -8.32
C GLN A 59 -8.98 -11.23 -7.53
N GLN A 60 -8.16 -12.20 -7.92
CA GLN A 60 -6.81 -12.32 -7.42
C GLN A 60 -5.96 -11.16 -7.97
N GLY A 61 -5.34 -10.43 -7.06
CA GLY A 61 -4.43 -9.34 -7.37
C GLY A 61 -3.24 -9.79 -8.23
N GLN A 62 -2.82 -8.91 -9.11
CA GLN A 62 -1.83 -9.14 -10.17
C GLN A 62 -0.52 -8.38 -9.93
N LEU A 63 -0.46 -7.53 -8.91
CA LEU A 63 0.71 -6.72 -8.61
C LEU A 63 1.88 -7.60 -8.15
N ALA A 64 3.02 -7.46 -8.82
CA ALA A 64 4.21 -8.26 -8.54
C ALA A 64 4.83 -7.95 -7.16
N ALA A 65 5.44 -8.96 -6.55
CA ALA A 65 6.29 -8.75 -5.39
C ALA A 65 7.51 -7.90 -5.79
N GLY A 66 7.89 -6.95 -4.93
CA GLY A 66 8.95 -6.01 -5.20
C GLY A 66 8.49 -4.63 -5.69
N THR A 67 7.22 -4.50 -6.12
CA THR A 67 6.63 -3.21 -6.50
C THR A 67 6.59 -2.26 -5.32
N TYR A 68 6.95 -0.99 -5.55
CA TYR A 68 6.83 0.09 -4.57
C TYR A 68 5.53 0.86 -4.80
N THR A 69 4.83 1.19 -3.73
CA THR A 69 3.58 1.98 -3.78
C THR A 69 3.46 2.91 -2.56
N VAL A 70 2.48 3.80 -2.59
CA VAL A 70 2.15 4.69 -1.48
C VAL A 70 0.91 4.16 -0.80
N MET A 71 1.04 3.87 0.49
CA MET A 71 -0.07 3.40 1.33
C MET A 71 -0.63 4.55 2.15
N PHE A 72 -1.95 4.54 2.31
CA PHE A 72 -2.71 5.47 3.12
C PHE A 72 -3.48 4.72 4.20
N ARG A 73 -3.68 5.38 5.34
CA ARG A 73 -4.64 4.95 6.35
C ARG A 73 -5.99 5.62 6.11
N VAL A 74 -7.02 4.85 5.78
CA VAL A 74 -8.42 5.33 5.69
C VAL A 74 -9.23 4.67 6.79
N ALA A 75 -9.63 5.46 7.78
CA ALA A 75 -10.21 4.97 9.04
C ALA A 75 -9.33 3.88 9.67
N ASP A 76 -9.82 2.66 9.75
CA ASP A 76 -9.13 1.50 10.31
C ASP A 76 -8.52 0.56 9.25
N LYS A 77 -8.42 1.00 7.98
CA LYS A 77 -7.89 0.20 6.87
C LYS A 77 -6.65 0.80 6.22
N ASN A 78 -5.74 -0.09 5.84
CA ASN A 78 -4.58 0.23 5.01
C ASN A 78 -4.97 0.03 3.56
N VAL A 79 -4.81 1.07 2.74
CA VAL A 79 -5.20 1.06 1.33
C VAL A 79 -4.12 1.70 0.48
N PHE A 80 -4.00 1.25 -0.76
CA PHE A 80 -3.18 1.91 -1.78
C PHE A 80 -3.89 1.81 -3.13
N TYR A 81 -3.37 2.51 -4.12
CA TYR A 81 -3.87 2.48 -5.48
C TYR A 81 -2.67 2.25 -6.42
N ALA A 82 -2.65 1.12 -7.12
CA ALA A 82 -1.64 0.83 -8.13
C ALA A 82 -2.22 -0.14 -9.18
N GLU A 83 -2.16 0.25 -10.45
CA GLU A 83 -2.48 -0.65 -11.56
C GLU A 83 -1.31 -1.61 -11.81
N PRO A 84 -1.57 -2.86 -12.26
CA PRO A 84 -0.53 -3.84 -12.59
C PRO A 84 0.46 -3.40 -13.67
#